data_AF-A0A519T5C2-F1
#
_entry.id   AF-A0A519T5C2-F1
#
_cell.length_a   1.000
_cell.length_b   1.000
_cell.length_c   1.000
_cell.angle_alpha   90.00
_cell.angle_beta   90.00
_cell.angle_gamma   90.00
#
_symmetry.space_group_name_H-M   'P 1'
#
loop_
_entity.id
_entity.type
_entity.pdbx_description
1 polymer ?
#
loop_
_entity_poly.entity_id
_entity_poly.type
_entity_poly.pdbx_seq_one_letter_code
_entity_poly.pdbx_strand_id
1 'polypeptide(L)'
;MVQEATAAPDLVQEVIEVPGFEAHYVPALNLVASVIKDIPRAPLAPTVKITGDIAEANTFAKWGTDNKLPFTIIDAVNSNAVLSQAIYWKSNAIISGGLAYGNLVIDANGREQLQRVIDPVVEEWLYKSNILRYLRESSMEFYKFWNVFPELILSNDRNSIASLSCHESAHCRWGLQNAKGLIDTCYINAQWDNGGKFDSPETEKISVIDVYYDPVATVRAQAALASFIYPLAGTSSGKTYYQDAPWHALIP
;
A
#
# COMPACT_ATOMS: atom_id res chain seq x y z
N MET A 1 -11.65 39.61 37.24
CA MET A 1 -10.77 40.19 36.19
C MET A 1 -9.45 39.47 36.30
N VAL A 2 -9.32 38.41 35.50
CA VAL A 2 -8.34 38.28 34.40
C VAL A 2 -6.92 38.16 34.94
N GLN A 3 -6.50 36.90 35.08
CA GLN A 3 -5.11 36.48 35.13
C GLN A 3 -4.53 36.69 33.73
N GLU A 4 -3.56 37.59 33.58
CA GLU A 4 -2.83 37.75 32.32
C GLU A 4 -1.81 36.62 32.17
N ALA A 5 -1.81 36.06 30.95
CA ALA A 5 -1.05 34.88 30.56
C ALA A 5 0.45 35.17 30.47
N THR A 6 1.24 34.39 31.20
CA THR A 6 2.69 34.23 30.98
C THR A 6 2.91 33.55 29.63
N ALA A 7 3.67 34.22 28.75
CA ALA A 7 4.10 33.74 27.45
C ALA A 7 4.86 32.39 27.58
N ALA A 8 4.54 31.45 26.69
CA ALA A 8 5.23 30.17 26.59
C ALA A 8 6.67 30.39 26.05
N PRO A 9 7.69 29.73 26.63
CA PRO A 9 9.07 29.86 26.18
C PRO A 9 9.30 29.18 24.81
N ASP A 10 10.17 29.80 24.01
CA ASP A 10 10.61 29.35 22.68
C ASP A 10 10.96 27.85 22.63
N LEU A 11 10.23 27.10 21.80
CA LEU A 11 10.36 25.65 21.60
C LEU A 11 11.29 25.29 20.42
N VAL A 12 12.53 25.79 20.41
CA VAL A 12 13.50 25.38 19.38
C VAL A 12 14.88 25.18 19.98
N GLN A 13 15.32 23.94 20.19
CA GLN A 13 16.74 23.63 20.44
C GLN A 13 17.21 22.30 19.84
N GLU A 14 18.39 22.39 19.23
CA GLU A 14 19.24 21.40 18.54
C GLU A 14 18.78 20.84 17.19
N VAL A 15 19.19 21.55 16.13
CA VAL A 15 19.28 21.04 14.76
C VAL A 15 20.62 20.33 14.62
N ILE A 16 20.61 19.03 14.39
CA ILE A 16 21.81 18.31 13.93
C ILE A 16 21.80 18.42 12.41
N GLU A 17 22.55 19.38 11.87
CA GLU A 17 22.74 19.49 10.43
C GLU A 17 23.64 18.35 9.94
N VAL A 18 23.03 17.35 9.31
CA VAL A 18 23.75 16.40 8.46
C VAL A 18 23.53 16.88 7.03
N PRO A 19 24.58 17.13 6.22
CA PRO A 19 24.39 17.56 4.83
C PRO A 19 23.48 16.57 4.09
N GLY A 20 22.33 17.02 3.56
CA GLY A 20 21.33 16.16 2.92
C GLY A 20 20.08 15.85 3.76
N PHE A 21 20.11 16.11 5.08
CA PHE A 21 19.06 15.70 6.02
C PHE A 21 18.84 16.77 7.09
N GLU A 22 17.62 17.30 7.19
CA GLU A 22 17.20 18.04 8.39
C GLU A 22 16.56 17.05 9.36
N ALA A 23 17.24 16.79 10.47
CA ALA A 23 16.68 16.05 11.59
C ALA A 23 16.21 17.05 12.66
N HIS A 24 14.91 17.07 12.94
CA HIS A 24 14.32 17.83 14.02
C HIS A 24 14.03 16.90 15.20
N TYR A 25 14.67 17.15 16.33
CA TYR A 25 14.26 16.53 17.58
C TYR A 25 13.00 17.23 18.09
N VAL A 26 11.97 16.46 18.41
CA VAL A 26 10.71 16.93 19.00
C VAL A 26 10.65 16.39 20.44
N PRO A 27 11.11 17.18 21.44
CA PRO A 27 11.24 16.71 22.82
C PRO A 27 9.92 16.26 23.44
N ALA A 28 8.82 16.92 23.08
CA ALA A 28 7.48 16.58 23.59
C ALA A 28 7.03 15.16 23.22
N LEU A 29 7.61 14.58 22.17
CA LEU A 29 7.30 13.24 21.67
C LEU A 29 8.49 12.28 21.79
N ASN A 30 9.63 12.76 22.30
CA ASN A 30 10.92 12.08 22.28
C ASN A 30 11.23 11.42 20.91
N LEU A 31 10.93 12.16 19.84
CA LEU A 31 11.00 11.67 18.46
C LEU A 31 12.04 12.48 17.69
N VAL A 32 12.81 11.83 16.82
CA VAL A 32 13.58 12.50 15.77
C VAL A 32 12.79 12.39 14.47
N ALA A 33 12.29 13.52 13.98
CA ALA A 33 11.69 13.61 12.65
C ALA A 33 12.79 13.97 11.65
N SER A 34 13.05 13.11 10.68
CA SER A 34 13.93 13.44 9.56
C SER A 34 13.09 13.88 8.36
N VAL A 35 13.42 15.03 7.79
CA VAL A 35 12.86 15.51 6.53
C VAL A 35 13.93 15.37 5.46
N ILE A 36 13.65 14.54 4.45
CA ILE A 36 14.53 14.43 3.28
C ILE A 36 14.22 15.63 2.38
N LYS A 37 15.00 16.71 2.50
CA LYS A 37 14.87 17.92 1.68
C LYS A 37 15.56 17.80 0.31
N ASP A 38 16.54 16.90 0.16
CA ASP A 38 17.53 16.98 -0.92
C ASP A 38 17.43 15.86 -1.99
N ILE A 39 16.25 15.27 -2.23
CA ILE A 39 16.08 14.40 -3.41
C ILE A 39 15.74 15.28 -4.62
N PRO A 40 16.65 15.48 -5.60
CA PRO A 40 16.47 16.44 -6.69
C PRO A 40 15.40 16.01 -7.71
N ARG A 41 15.01 14.73 -7.68
CA ARG A 41 13.98 14.17 -8.56
C ARG A 41 13.44 12.85 -8.02
N ALA A 42 12.20 12.53 -8.35
CA ALA A 42 11.66 11.20 -8.18
C ALA A 42 12.55 10.13 -8.86
N PRO A 43 12.59 8.89 -8.36
CA PRO A 43 13.24 7.77 -9.03
C PRO A 43 12.79 7.68 -10.49
N LEU A 44 13.72 7.43 -11.40
CA LEU A 44 13.37 7.18 -12.79
C LEU A 44 12.69 5.82 -12.90
N ALA A 45 11.45 5.80 -13.37
CA ALA A 45 10.76 4.59 -13.77
C ALA A 45 10.83 4.45 -15.30
N PRO A 46 11.38 3.35 -15.85
CA PRO A 46 11.29 3.11 -17.28
C PRO A 46 9.82 2.92 -17.68
N THR A 47 9.41 3.55 -18.78
CA THR A 47 8.10 3.32 -19.39
C THR A 47 8.17 2.10 -20.30
N VAL A 48 7.25 1.14 -20.11
CA VAL A 48 7.13 0.02 -21.04
C VAL A 48 6.45 0.48 -22.32
N LYS A 49 6.95 -0.02 -23.47
CA LYS A 49 6.27 0.18 -24.76
C LYS A 49 4.90 -0.52 -24.72
N ILE A 50 3.83 0.26 -24.83
CA ILE A 50 2.46 -0.25 -24.88
C ILE A 50 2.26 -1.07 -26.16
N THR A 51 2.00 -2.36 -26.00
CA THR A 51 1.60 -3.30 -27.06
C THR A 51 0.24 -3.92 -26.72
N GLY A 52 -0.45 -4.48 -27.72
CA GLY A 52 -1.74 -5.15 -27.49
C GLY A 52 -1.67 -6.37 -26.55
N ASP A 53 -0.47 -6.93 -26.36
CA ASP A 53 -0.25 -8.08 -25.48
C ASP A 53 -0.21 -7.70 -24.00
N ILE A 54 0.14 -6.45 -23.69
CA ILE A 54 0.25 -5.95 -22.32
C ILE A 54 -0.90 -5.03 -21.92
N ALA A 55 -1.61 -4.47 -22.89
CA ALA A 55 -2.65 -3.48 -22.68
C ALA A 55 -3.95 -3.85 -23.38
N GLU A 56 -5.07 -3.54 -22.73
CA GLU A 56 -6.39 -3.61 -23.35
C GLU A 56 -6.89 -2.21 -23.66
N ALA A 57 -7.31 -2.01 -24.92
CA ALA A 57 -7.78 -0.72 -25.45
C ALA A 57 -6.83 0.48 -25.21
N ASN A 58 -5.54 0.24 -24.95
CA ASN A 58 -4.57 1.25 -24.48
C ASN A 58 -4.98 1.96 -23.18
N THR A 59 -5.73 1.29 -22.30
CA THR A 59 -6.25 1.91 -21.07
C THR A 59 -5.69 1.30 -19.79
N PHE A 60 -5.69 -0.03 -19.70
CA PHE A 60 -5.22 -0.74 -18.50
C PHE A 60 -4.32 -1.92 -18.90
N ALA A 61 -3.47 -2.32 -17.96
CA ALA A 61 -2.58 -3.45 -18.10
C ALA A 61 -3.33 -4.77 -17.92
N LYS A 62 -3.09 -5.72 -18.83
CA LYS A 62 -3.67 -7.07 -18.74
C LYS A 62 -2.91 -7.92 -17.72
N TRP A 63 -3.64 -8.76 -16.99
CA TRP A 63 -3.01 -9.86 -16.27
C TRP A 63 -2.78 -11.03 -17.23
N GLY A 64 -1.52 -11.25 -17.63
CA GLY A 64 -1.21 -12.20 -18.68
C GLY A 64 -1.67 -11.70 -20.06
N THR A 65 -1.58 -12.57 -21.06
CA THR A 65 -1.86 -12.21 -22.47
C THR A 65 -3.35 -11.99 -22.76
N ASP A 66 -4.22 -12.74 -22.09
CA ASP A 66 -5.67 -12.76 -22.29
C ASP A 66 -6.46 -12.03 -21.19
N ASN A 67 -5.76 -11.40 -20.24
CA ASN A 67 -6.34 -10.69 -19.09
C ASN A 67 -7.08 -11.59 -18.06
N LYS A 68 -6.98 -12.93 -18.19
CA LYS A 68 -7.72 -13.90 -17.36
C LYS A 68 -6.87 -14.62 -16.32
N LEU A 69 -5.58 -14.36 -16.25
CA LEU A 69 -4.65 -15.03 -15.33
C LEU A 69 -5.16 -15.09 -13.86
N PRO A 70 -5.80 -14.07 -13.25
CA PRO A 70 -6.31 -14.20 -11.89
C PRO A 70 -7.34 -15.31 -11.72
N PHE A 71 -8.20 -15.50 -12.73
CA PHE A 71 -9.24 -16.52 -12.70
C PHE A 71 -8.63 -17.91 -12.93
N THR A 72 -7.66 -18.03 -13.83
CA THR A 72 -6.85 -19.25 -13.97
C THR A 72 -6.14 -19.63 -12.67
N ILE A 73 -5.59 -18.65 -11.95
CA ILE A 73 -4.98 -18.84 -10.62
C ILE A 73 -6.02 -19.35 -9.62
N ILE A 74 -7.21 -18.74 -9.56
CA ILE A 74 -8.30 -19.17 -8.67
C ILE A 74 -8.69 -20.63 -8.96
N ASP A 75 -8.89 -20.97 -10.23
CA ASP A 75 -9.26 -22.33 -10.65
C ASP A 75 -8.16 -23.36 -10.31
N ALA A 76 -6.89 -23.01 -10.54
CA ALA A 76 -5.75 -23.86 -10.20
C ALA A 76 -5.63 -24.09 -8.69
N VAL A 77 -5.86 -23.05 -7.88
CA VAL A 77 -5.87 -23.17 -6.41
C VAL A 77 -7.05 -24.02 -5.94
N ASN A 78 -8.25 -23.78 -6.46
CA ASN A 78 -9.46 -24.50 -6.05
C ASN A 78 -9.45 -25.98 -6.46
N SER A 79 -8.79 -26.32 -7.58
CA SER A 79 -8.67 -27.70 -8.06
C SER A 79 -7.53 -28.49 -7.42
N ASN A 80 -6.61 -27.84 -6.70
CA ASN A 80 -5.46 -28.47 -6.07
C ASN A 80 -5.47 -28.30 -4.54
N ALA A 81 -5.92 -29.33 -3.83
CA ALA A 81 -6.03 -29.32 -2.37
C ALA A 81 -4.68 -29.06 -1.66
N VAL A 82 -3.57 -29.57 -2.19
CA VAL A 82 -2.23 -29.36 -1.59
C VAL A 82 -1.81 -27.91 -1.73
N LEU A 83 -1.98 -27.32 -2.91
CA LEU A 83 -1.67 -25.92 -3.16
C LEU A 83 -2.56 -24.99 -2.34
N SER A 84 -3.87 -25.24 -2.32
CA SER A 84 -4.84 -24.48 -1.51
C SER A 84 -4.46 -24.49 -0.04
N GLN A 85 -4.16 -25.67 0.52
CA GLN A 85 -3.75 -25.80 1.92
C GLN A 85 -2.40 -25.12 2.20
N ALA A 86 -1.46 -25.16 1.26
CA ALA A 86 -0.16 -24.50 1.40
C ALA A 86 -0.29 -22.97 1.39
N ILE A 87 -1.11 -22.40 0.50
CA ILE A 87 -1.40 -20.96 0.46
C ILE A 87 -2.11 -20.55 1.75
N TYR A 88 -3.12 -21.31 2.19
CA TYR A 88 -3.84 -21.05 3.44
C TYR A 88 -2.92 -21.12 4.67
N TRP A 89 -1.99 -22.07 4.71
CA TRP A 89 -1.05 -22.17 5.82
C TRP A 89 -0.08 -20.98 5.84
N LYS A 90 0.50 -20.60 4.69
CA LYS A 90 1.45 -19.48 4.58
C LYS A 90 0.81 -18.13 4.93
N SER A 91 -0.40 -17.88 4.45
CA SER A 91 -1.17 -16.66 4.74
C SER A 91 -1.56 -16.53 6.20
N ASN A 92 -1.83 -17.64 6.90
CA ASN A 92 -2.03 -17.61 8.35
C ASN A 92 -0.71 -17.48 9.11
N ALA A 93 0.37 -18.09 8.63
CA ALA A 93 1.68 -18.02 9.28
C ALA A 93 2.21 -16.58 9.38
N ILE A 94 2.10 -15.78 8.31
CA ILE A 94 2.60 -14.40 8.29
C ILE A 94 1.87 -13.48 9.29
N ILE A 95 0.61 -13.77 9.60
CA ILE A 95 -0.21 -12.96 10.52
C ILE A 95 -0.38 -13.62 11.90
N SER A 96 0.23 -14.79 12.13
CA SER A 96 -0.01 -15.62 13.33
C SER A 96 0.38 -14.93 14.64
N GLY A 97 1.40 -14.06 14.60
CA GLY A 97 1.81 -13.25 15.74
C GLY A 97 0.90 -12.06 16.04
N GLY A 98 -0.10 -11.81 15.18
CA GLY A 98 -0.93 -10.61 15.23
C GLY A 98 -0.17 -9.34 14.85
N LEU A 99 -0.85 -8.20 15.00
CA LEU A 99 -0.25 -6.89 14.83
C LEU A 99 0.08 -6.31 16.21
N ALA A 100 1.33 -5.87 16.38
CA ALA A 100 1.78 -5.11 17.54
C ALA A 100 2.39 -3.79 17.05
N TYR A 101 2.10 -2.72 17.78
CA TYR A 101 2.67 -1.40 17.54
C TYR A 101 3.13 -0.79 18.87
N GLY A 102 4.03 0.19 18.79
CA GLY A 102 4.65 0.80 19.96
C GLY A 102 5.92 1.54 19.58
N ASN A 103 6.71 1.88 20.60
CA ASN A 103 7.98 2.56 20.44
C ASN A 103 9.12 1.54 20.34
N LEU A 104 10.04 1.76 19.42
CA LEU A 104 11.32 1.06 19.42
C LEU A 104 12.23 1.73 20.44
N VAL A 105 12.63 0.99 21.48
CA VAL A 105 13.55 1.44 22.52
C VAL A 105 14.82 0.60 22.47
N ILE A 106 15.97 1.22 22.65
CA ILE A 106 17.27 0.51 22.72
C ILE A 106 17.55 0.19 24.19
N ASP A 107 17.76 -1.08 24.49
CA ASP A 107 18.10 -1.52 25.85
C ASP A 107 19.56 -1.20 26.22
N ALA A 108 19.91 -1.45 27.49
CA ALA A 108 21.27 -1.23 28.00
C ALA A 108 22.36 -2.06 27.29
N ASN A 109 21.99 -3.09 26.52
CA ASN A 109 22.89 -3.93 25.74
C ASN A 109 22.92 -3.54 24.25
N GLY A 110 22.27 -2.44 23.86
CA GLY A 110 22.20 -1.98 22.48
C GLY A 110 21.20 -2.76 21.62
N ARG A 111 20.26 -3.52 22.21
CA ARG A 111 19.25 -4.26 21.44
C ARG A 111 17.96 -3.46 21.32
N GLU A 112 17.40 -3.44 20.12
CA GLU A 112 16.07 -2.88 19.88
C GLU A 112 15.00 -3.77 20.52
N GLN A 113 14.12 -3.16 21.31
CA GLN A 113 12.94 -3.78 21.89
C GLN A 113 11.70 -2.97 21.53
N LEU A 114 10.64 -3.66 21.11
CA LEU A 114 9.34 -3.01 20.92
C LEU A 114 8.65 -2.86 22.27
N GLN A 115 8.56 -1.62 22.76
CA GLN A 115 7.73 -1.29 23.90
C GLN A 115 6.31 -0.98 23.41
N ARG A 116 5.38 -1.90 23.67
CA ARG A 116 3.98 -1.75 23.26
C ARG A 116 3.37 -0.50 23.91
N VAL A 117 2.68 0.29 23.10
CA VAL A 117 1.88 1.45 23.52
C VAL A 117 0.43 1.18 23.13
N ILE A 118 -0.51 1.67 23.93
CA ILE A 118 -1.93 1.69 23.57
C ILE A 118 -2.27 3.14 23.28
N ASP A 119 -2.37 3.48 22.00
CA ASP A 119 -2.75 4.81 21.54
C ASP A 119 -4.24 4.77 21.15
N PRO A 120 -5.13 5.56 21.79
CA PRO A 120 -6.56 5.54 21.49
C PRO A 120 -6.89 5.81 20.01
N VAL A 121 -6.11 6.66 19.33
CA VAL A 121 -6.31 6.97 17.91
C VAL A 121 -5.97 5.77 17.04
N VAL A 122 -4.88 5.07 17.37
CA VAL A 122 -4.49 3.85 16.65
C VAL A 122 -5.49 2.73 16.93
N GLU A 123 -5.91 2.51 18.17
CA GLU A 123 -6.91 1.49 18.52
C GLU A 123 -8.24 1.73 17.80
N GLU A 124 -8.71 2.99 17.73
CA GLU A 124 -9.91 3.34 16.99
C GLU A 124 -9.75 3.06 15.49
N TRP A 125 -8.59 3.38 14.90
CA TRP A 125 -8.30 3.10 13.51
C TRP A 125 -8.24 1.60 13.21
N LEU A 126 -7.62 0.81 14.09
CA LEU A 126 -7.55 -0.65 13.99
C LEU A 126 -8.96 -1.27 14.02
N TYR A 127 -9.83 -0.73 14.88
CA TYR A 127 -11.23 -1.15 14.97
C TYR A 127 -12.02 -0.77 13.71
N LYS A 128 -11.97 0.49 13.28
CA LYS A 128 -12.66 1.00 12.08
C LYS A 128 -12.25 0.27 10.81
N SER A 129 -10.96 -0.08 10.70
CA SER A 129 -10.42 -0.82 9.55
C SER A 129 -10.72 -2.32 9.60
N ASN A 130 -11.31 -2.82 10.69
CA ASN A 130 -11.43 -4.25 10.96
C ASN A 130 -10.09 -4.97 10.67
N ILE A 131 -9.02 -4.50 11.33
CA ILE A 131 -7.64 -4.83 10.93
C ILE A 131 -7.37 -6.34 10.86
N LEU A 132 -8.01 -7.14 11.71
CA LEU A 132 -7.85 -8.60 11.70
C LEU A 132 -8.43 -9.23 10.43
N ARG A 133 -9.54 -8.68 9.92
CA ARG A 133 -10.11 -9.11 8.65
C ARG A 133 -9.22 -8.67 7.49
N TYR A 134 -8.79 -7.42 7.47
CA TYR A 134 -7.86 -6.91 6.48
C TYR A 134 -6.60 -7.78 6.40
N LEU A 135 -5.95 -8.05 7.54
CA LEU A 135 -4.72 -8.87 7.58
C LEU A 135 -4.93 -10.27 7.00
N ARG A 136 -6.09 -10.90 7.25
CA ARG A 136 -6.43 -12.22 6.68
C ARG A 136 -6.67 -12.15 5.18
N GLU A 137 -7.45 -11.18 4.73
CA GLU A 137 -7.75 -11.00 3.30
C GLU A 137 -6.48 -10.64 2.53
N SER A 138 -5.74 -9.63 2.98
CA SER A 138 -4.51 -9.17 2.32
C SER A 138 -3.42 -10.25 2.30
N SER A 139 -3.29 -11.07 3.35
CA SER A 139 -2.28 -12.15 3.36
C SER A 139 -2.65 -13.29 2.41
N MET A 140 -3.94 -13.64 2.34
CA MET A 140 -4.44 -14.59 1.35
C MET A 140 -4.20 -14.09 -0.07
N GLU A 141 -4.54 -12.84 -0.35
CA GLU A 141 -4.31 -12.21 -1.65
C GLU A 141 -2.82 -12.15 -2.00
N PHE A 142 -1.95 -11.79 -1.04
CA PHE A 142 -0.51 -11.74 -1.25
C PHE A 142 0.05 -13.11 -1.65
N TYR A 143 -0.28 -14.18 -0.92
CA TYR A 143 0.25 -15.50 -1.25
C TYR A 143 -0.40 -16.12 -2.49
N LYS A 144 -1.65 -15.76 -2.82
CA LYS A 144 -2.35 -16.27 -4.01
C LYS A 144 -1.87 -15.55 -5.27
N PHE A 145 -1.80 -14.23 -5.26
CA PHE A 145 -1.56 -13.44 -6.46
C PHE A 145 -0.22 -12.75 -6.51
N TRP A 146 0.50 -12.63 -5.38
CA TRP A 146 1.73 -11.83 -5.24
C TRP A 146 1.55 -10.33 -5.45
N ASN A 147 0.31 -9.89 -5.66
CA ASN A 147 -0.13 -8.51 -5.86
C ASN A 147 -1.37 -8.33 -5.00
N VAL A 148 -1.44 -7.24 -4.25
CA VAL A 148 -2.55 -6.89 -3.34
C VAL A 148 -2.94 -5.45 -3.61
N PHE A 149 -4.23 -5.17 -3.45
CA PHE A 149 -4.82 -3.87 -3.73
C PHE A 149 -5.49 -3.27 -2.48
N PRO A 150 -4.69 -2.89 -1.45
CA PRO A 150 -5.20 -2.16 -0.30
C PRO A 150 -5.76 -0.79 -0.71
N GLU A 151 -6.92 -0.44 -0.20
CA GLU A 151 -7.49 0.90 -0.31
C GLU A 151 -7.38 1.65 1.01
N LEU A 152 -6.73 2.81 0.97
CA LEU A 152 -6.65 3.77 2.06
C LEU A 152 -7.77 4.78 1.88
N ILE A 153 -8.70 4.83 2.83
CA ILE A 153 -9.84 5.74 2.81
C ILE A 153 -9.54 6.89 3.77
N LEU A 154 -9.61 8.13 3.28
CA LEU A 154 -9.34 9.33 4.06
C LEU A 154 -10.56 9.73 4.90
N SER A 155 -10.30 10.36 6.05
CA SER A 155 -11.31 11.04 6.85
C SER A 155 -12.01 12.14 6.05
N ASN A 156 -13.22 12.54 6.45
CA ASN A 156 -13.99 13.58 5.75
C ASN A 156 -13.24 14.92 5.63
N ASP A 157 -12.39 15.24 6.60
CA ASP A 157 -11.53 16.43 6.63
C ASP A 157 -10.15 16.21 5.97
N ARG A 158 -9.88 14.98 5.49
CA ARG A 158 -8.67 14.60 4.73
C ARG A 158 -7.36 14.75 5.49
N ASN A 159 -7.43 14.83 6.82
CA ASN A 159 -6.26 14.98 7.68
C ASN A 159 -5.71 13.64 8.18
N SER A 160 -6.45 12.55 8.04
CA SER A 160 -6.01 11.22 8.44
C SER A 160 -6.55 10.12 7.52
N ILE A 161 -5.97 8.93 7.61
CA ILE A 161 -6.54 7.71 7.02
C ILE A 161 -7.57 7.20 8.02
N ALA A 162 -8.84 7.17 7.61
CA ALA A 162 -9.96 6.75 8.45
C ALA A 162 -10.10 5.23 8.50
N SER A 163 -9.83 4.54 7.40
CA SER A 163 -9.92 3.09 7.32
C SER A 163 -9.05 2.50 6.21
N LEU A 164 -8.79 1.21 6.32
CA LEU A 164 -8.07 0.38 5.37
C LEU A 164 -8.92 -0.82 4.97
N SER A 165 -9.01 -1.12 3.67
CA SER A 165 -9.69 -2.31 3.14
C SER A 165 -8.83 -3.01 2.09
N CYS A 166 -9.16 -4.24 1.75
CA CYS A 166 -8.49 -5.01 0.69
C CYS A 166 -9.50 -5.30 -0.42
N HIS A 167 -9.15 -4.97 -1.67
CA HIS A 167 -9.89 -5.43 -2.83
C HIS A 167 -9.44 -6.83 -3.25
N GLU A 168 -10.36 -7.60 -3.83
CA GLU A 168 -10.05 -8.86 -4.49
C GLU A 168 -9.16 -8.58 -5.70
N SER A 169 -7.97 -9.18 -5.75
CA SER A 169 -6.97 -8.87 -6.78
C SER A 169 -7.45 -9.24 -8.17
N ALA A 170 -8.26 -10.30 -8.27
CA ALA A 170 -8.89 -10.71 -9.52
C ALA A 170 -9.79 -9.61 -10.13
N HIS A 171 -10.32 -8.72 -9.30
CA HIS A 171 -11.17 -7.61 -9.72
C HIS A 171 -10.39 -6.33 -10.06
N CYS A 172 -9.06 -6.32 -9.91
CA CYS A 172 -8.26 -5.11 -10.03
C CYS A 172 -7.40 -5.09 -11.31
N ARG A 173 -7.36 -3.96 -12.00
CA ARG A 173 -6.48 -3.69 -13.14
C ARG A 173 -5.70 -2.40 -12.95
N TRP A 174 -4.39 -2.41 -13.19
CA TRP A 174 -3.56 -1.23 -13.16
C TRP A 174 -3.78 -0.45 -14.44
N GLY A 175 -3.89 0.87 -14.34
CA GLY A 175 -3.75 1.75 -15.48
C GLY A 175 -2.36 1.63 -16.11
N LEU A 176 -2.27 1.96 -17.38
CA LEU A 176 -0.97 2.03 -18.05
C LEU A 176 -0.12 3.13 -17.43
N GLN A 177 1.20 2.92 -17.42
CA GLN A 177 2.13 3.93 -16.98
C GLN A 177 1.92 5.23 -17.78
N ASN A 178 1.84 6.35 -17.07
CA ASN A 178 1.86 7.66 -17.70
C ASN A 178 3.27 7.99 -18.26
N ALA A 179 3.43 9.17 -18.86
CA ALA A 179 4.70 9.59 -19.47
C ALA A 179 5.90 9.62 -18.49
N LYS A 180 5.64 9.57 -17.17
CA LYS A 180 6.67 9.53 -16.12
C LYS A 180 6.97 8.11 -15.63
N GLY A 181 6.34 7.09 -16.21
CA GLY A 181 6.49 5.70 -15.76
C GLY A 181 5.66 5.34 -14.53
N LEU A 182 4.74 6.21 -14.11
CA LEU A 182 3.90 6.00 -12.91
C LEU A 182 2.57 5.37 -13.28
N ILE A 183 2.11 4.43 -12.46
CA ILE A 183 0.74 3.92 -12.50
C ILE A 183 -0.08 4.83 -11.58
N ASP A 184 -1.01 5.59 -12.14
CA ASP A 184 -1.81 6.57 -11.40
C ASP A 184 -3.24 6.11 -11.10
N THR A 185 -3.69 5.04 -11.74
CA THR A 185 -5.08 4.58 -11.70
C THR A 185 -5.15 3.08 -11.45
N CYS A 186 -6.08 2.65 -10.61
CA CYS A 186 -6.53 1.28 -10.47
C CYS A 186 -8.00 1.20 -10.88
N TYR A 187 -8.34 0.25 -11.75
CA TYR A 187 -9.69 -0.05 -12.19
C TYR A 187 -10.21 -1.27 -11.43
N ILE A 188 -11.38 -1.15 -10.82
CA ILE A 188 -11.99 -2.21 -10.01
C ILE A 188 -13.31 -2.62 -10.63
N ASN A 189 -13.43 -3.88 -11.04
CA ASN A 189 -14.65 -4.44 -11.61
C ASN A 189 -14.73 -5.96 -11.34
N ALA A 190 -15.86 -6.42 -10.79
CA ALA A 190 -16.09 -7.84 -10.51
C ALA A 190 -16.32 -8.69 -11.78
N GLN A 191 -16.60 -8.06 -12.92
CA GLN A 191 -16.99 -8.69 -14.18
C GLN A 191 -15.83 -8.84 -15.17
N TRP A 192 -14.56 -8.72 -14.75
CA TRP A 192 -13.43 -8.86 -15.68
C TRP A 192 -13.42 -10.19 -16.44
N ASP A 193 -13.89 -11.29 -15.84
CA ASP A 193 -14.00 -12.57 -16.54
C ASP A 193 -15.27 -12.71 -17.40
N ASN A 194 -16.22 -11.78 -17.27
CA ASN A 194 -17.54 -11.82 -17.87
C ASN A 194 -17.82 -10.59 -18.76
N GLY A 195 -16.77 -10.04 -19.38
CA GLY A 195 -16.89 -8.95 -20.35
C GLY A 195 -17.00 -7.53 -19.76
N GLY A 196 -16.59 -7.35 -18.50
CA GLY A 196 -16.45 -6.03 -17.88
C GLY A 196 -15.54 -5.10 -18.67
N LYS A 197 -15.88 -3.80 -18.68
CA LYS A 197 -15.15 -2.77 -19.45
C LYS A 197 -14.73 -1.63 -18.55
N PHE A 198 -13.58 -1.03 -18.83
CA PHE A 198 -13.01 0.06 -18.03
C PHE A 198 -13.86 1.34 -17.96
N ASP A 199 -14.77 1.51 -18.92
CA ASP A 199 -15.68 2.64 -19.05
C ASP A 199 -17.13 2.29 -18.67
N SER A 200 -17.36 1.07 -18.17
CA SER A 200 -18.68 0.67 -17.72
C SER A 200 -19.03 1.31 -16.37
N PRO A 201 -20.33 1.53 -16.08
CA PRO A 201 -20.78 2.07 -14.79
C PRO A 201 -20.37 1.23 -13.58
N GLU A 202 -20.07 -0.05 -13.77
CA GLU A 202 -19.65 -1.00 -12.73
C GLU A 202 -18.14 -0.95 -12.47
N THR A 203 -17.37 -0.17 -13.24
CA THR A 203 -15.93 0.00 -13.03
C THR A 203 -15.65 1.25 -12.21
N GLU A 204 -15.14 1.03 -11.00
CA GLU A 204 -14.61 2.10 -10.18
C GLU A 204 -13.16 2.41 -10.55
N LYS A 205 -12.78 3.69 -10.46
CA LYS A 205 -11.42 4.16 -10.72
C LYS A 205 -10.87 4.84 -9.48
N ILE A 206 -9.82 4.27 -8.92
CA ILE A 206 -9.19 4.80 -7.70
C ILE A 206 -7.76 5.21 -8.03
N SER A 207 -7.33 6.35 -7.49
CA SER A 207 -5.97 6.85 -7.68
C SER A 207 -4.95 6.00 -6.93
N VAL A 208 -3.75 5.82 -7.51
CA VAL A 208 -2.70 4.98 -6.96
C VAL A 208 -1.59 5.85 -6.38
N ILE A 209 -1.11 5.50 -5.18
CA ILE A 209 0.02 6.19 -4.53
C ILE A 209 1.34 5.74 -5.16
N ASP A 210 2.22 6.70 -5.42
CA ASP A 210 3.63 6.40 -5.69
C ASP A 210 4.35 6.05 -4.38
N VAL A 211 4.64 4.77 -4.19
CA VAL A 211 5.31 4.25 -2.99
C VAL A 211 6.82 4.47 -3.01
N TYR A 212 7.39 4.80 -4.16
CA TYR A 212 8.84 5.00 -4.31
C TYR A 212 9.26 6.47 -4.12
N TYR A 213 8.30 7.40 -4.10
CA TYR A 213 8.59 8.81 -3.95
C TYR A 213 7.51 9.56 -3.14
N ASP A 214 7.89 9.95 -1.92
CA ASP A 214 7.09 10.76 -0.99
C ASP A 214 5.57 10.48 -1.03
N PRO A 215 5.15 9.29 -0.54
CA PRO A 215 3.75 8.89 -0.58
C PRO A 215 2.85 9.84 0.24
N VAL A 216 3.38 10.45 1.31
CA VAL A 216 2.63 11.37 2.17
C VAL A 216 2.37 12.68 1.44
N ALA A 217 3.37 13.27 0.79
CA ALA A 217 3.15 14.47 -0.02
C ALA A 217 2.22 14.20 -1.20
N THR A 218 2.30 13.02 -1.82
CA THR A 218 1.39 12.61 -2.91
C THR A 218 -0.07 12.63 -2.45
N VAL A 219 -0.37 12.00 -1.31
CA VAL A 219 -1.73 11.99 -0.74
C VAL A 219 -2.18 13.40 -0.37
N ARG A 220 -1.32 14.20 0.27
CA ARG A 220 -1.65 15.59 0.65
C ARG A 220 -1.88 16.50 -0.55
N ALA A 221 -1.11 16.35 -1.63
CA ALA A 221 -1.27 17.10 -2.87
C ALA A 221 -2.59 16.77 -3.58
N GLN A 222 -3.17 15.59 -3.30
CA GLN A 222 -4.42 15.11 -3.88
C GLN A 222 -5.55 15.08 -2.84
N ALA A 223 -5.56 16.02 -1.89
CA ALA A 223 -6.54 16.08 -0.79
C ALA A 223 -8.01 16.12 -1.22
N ALA A 224 -8.31 16.43 -2.49
CA ALA A 224 -9.67 16.36 -3.03
C ALA A 224 -10.20 14.91 -3.13
N LEU A 225 -9.32 13.92 -3.22
CA LEU A 225 -9.69 12.51 -3.36
C LEU A 225 -10.11 11.93 -2.00
N ALA A 226 -11.05 10.98 -2.05
CA ALA A 226 -11.55 10.30 -0.86
C ALA A 226 -10.72 9.08 -0.47
N SER A 227 -10.08 8.44 -1.43
CA SER A 227 -9.31 7.22 -1.21
C SER A 227 -8.23 7.01 -2.26
N PHE A 228 -7.33 6.09 -1.93
CA PHE A 228 -6.18 5.74 -2.74
C PHE A 228 -5.90 4.24 -2.66
N ILE A 229 -5.42 3.65 -3.76
CA ILE A 229 -4.80 2.33 -3.72
C ILE A 229 -3.33 2.47 -3.34
N TYR A 230 -2.91 1.70 -2.34
CA TYR A 230 -1.50 1.55 -1.98
C TYR A 230 -0.92 0.31 -2.68
N PRO A 231 -0.10 0.45 -3.74
CA PRO A 231 0.37 -0.71 -4.50
C PRO A 231 1.27 -1.59 -3.62
N LEU A 232 0.85 -2.84 -3.42
CA LEU A 232 1.61 -3.84 -2.67
C LEU A 232 1.82 -5.06 -3.54
N ALA A 233 3.07 -5.40 -3.81
CA ALA A 233 3.43 -6.60 -4.54
C ALA A 233 4.70 -7.19 -3.96
N GLY A 234 4.88 -8.50 -4.12
CA GLY A 234 6.16 -9.12 -3.81
C GLY A 234 7.22 -8.72 -4.84
N THR A 235 8.48 -8.98 -4.53
CA THR A 235 9.58 -8.69 -5.46
C THR A 235 9.58 -9.75 -6.57
N SER A 236 9.57 -9.34 -7.84
CA SER A 236 9.82 -10.25 -8.96
C SER A 236 10.69 -9.59 -10.03
N SER A 237 11.44 -10.42 -10.73
CA SER A 237 12.49 -10.02 -11.67
C SER A 237 11.90 -9.80 -13.07
N GLY A 238 11.50 -8.55 -13.36
CA GLY A 238 11.27 -8.10 -14.74
C GLY A 238 9.82 -7.89 -15.18
N LYS A 239 8.85 -7.89 -14.25
CA LYS A 239 7.46 -7.49 -14.55
C LYS A 239 7.22 -6.04 -14.14
N THR A 240 6.45 -5.32 -14.95
CA THR A 240 6.11 -3.91 -14.67
C THR A 240 4.82 -3.77 -13.89
N TYR A 241 3.76 -4.50 -14.27
CA TYR A 241 2.42 -4.31 -13.70
C TYR A 241 2.06 -5.36 -12.65
N TYR A 242 2.23 -6.64 -12.99
CA TYR A 242 1.85 -7.76 -12.12
C TYR A 242 3.03 -8.67 -11.89
N GLN A 243 3.41 -8.82 -10.63
CA GLN A 243 4.50 -9.69 -10.23
C GLN A 243 4.00 -11.13 -10.15
N ASP A 244 4.79 -12.09 -10.65
CA ASP A 244 4.42 -13.50 -10.57
C ASP A 244 4.72 -14.05 -9.17
N ALA A 245 3.80 -14.81 -8.59
CA ALA A 245 4.07 -15.52 -7.34
C ALA A 245 5.09 -16.64 -7.59
N PRO A 246 5.95 -16.96 -6.62
CA PRO A 246 6.94 -18.04 -6.78
C PRO A 246 6.34 -19.40 -7.14
N TRP A 247 5.08 -19.64 -6.80
CA TRP A 247 4.39 -20.89 -7.08
C TRP A 247 3.67 -20.89 -8.44
N HIS A 248 3.53 -19.75 -9.13
CA HIS A 248 2.85 -19.68 -10.44
C HIS A 248 3.48 -20.58 -11.50
N ALA A 249 4.76 -20.93 -11.36
CA ALA A 249 5.43 -21.94 -12.19
C ALA A 249 4.82 -23.36 -12.10
N LEU A 250 3.92 -23.61 -11.15
CA LEU A 250 3.18 -24.87 -11.00
C LEU A 250 1.87 -24.88 -11.79
N ILE A 251 1.47 -23.74 -12.37
CA ILE A 251 0.28 -23.61 -13.21
C ILE A 251 0.71 -23.81 -14.67
N PRO A 252 0.00 -24.65 -15.45
CA PRO A 252 0.30 -24.88 -16.87
C PRO A 252 0.04 -23.66 -17.77
#